data_AF-A0A2V2WUP4-F1
#
_entry.id   AF-A0A2V2WUP4-F1
#
_cell.length_a   1.000
_cell.length_b   1.000
_cell.length_c   1.000
_cell.angle_alpha   90.00
_cell.angle_beta   90.00
_cell.angle_gamma   90.00
#
_symmetry.space_group_name_H-M   'P 1'
#
loop_
_entity.id
_entity.type
_entity.pdbx_description
1 polymer ?
#
loop_
_entity_poly.entity_id
_entity_poly.type
_entity_poly.pdbx_seq_one_letter_code
_entity_poly.pdbx_strand_id
1 'polypeptide(L)'
;MLTKGSAGNKGSAGKTPPKSTKSARAAMTEKEATAVDDSSVENVYFLNAFPIPNSVLRTSRVCVLSLLMVTGTLEAYTLRLIPIHIYGKVIHEFDPWFNFRASGVPRRARVGCLFPLVRLHELYPLGRPVGTTIFPGLQITSVLIRRALSMLG
;
A
#
# COMPACT_ATOMS: atom_id res chain seq x y z
N MET A 1 -31.76 -72.04 57.29
CA MET A 1 -31.56 -71.74 58.72
C MET A 1 -30.48 -70.66 58.81
N LEU A 2 -30.87 -69.42 59.14
CA LEU A 2 -30.48 -68.70 60.38
C LEU A 2 -28.99 -68.28 60.39
N THR A 3 -28.68 -66.99 60.13
CA THR A 3 -28.34 -65.94 61.13
C THR A 3 -26.89 -66.07 61.64
N LYS A 4 -26.01 -65.09 61.73
CA LYS A 4 -25.94 -63.81 62.49
C LYS A 4 -24.50 -63.31 62.20
N GLY A 5 -24.19 -62.04 62.04
CA GLY A 5 -24.13 -61.08 63.14
C GLY A 5 -22.76 -60.36 63.12
N SER A 6 -22.82 -59.03 63.12
CA SER A 6 -21.90 -58.05 63.74
C SER A 6 -20.39 -58.34 63.77
N ALA A 7 -19.62 -57.50 63.09
CA ALA A 7 -18.21 -57.28 63.39
C ALA A 7 -17.94 -55.78 63.58
N GLY A 8 -17.80 -55.38 64.85
CA GLY A 8 -17.29 -54.09 65.27
C GLY A 8 -15.81 -54.19 65.65
N ASN A 9 -15.02 -53.30 65.03
CA ASN A 9 -13.87 -52.55 65.58
C ASN A 9 -12.63 -53.31 66.13
N LYS A 10 -11.49 -53.18 65.45
CA LYS A 10 -10.32 -52.33 65.81
C LYS A 10 -9.07 -52.77 65.03
N GLY A 11 -8.31 -51.81 64.51
CA GLY A 11 -6.99 -52.08 63.92
C GLY A 11 -6.36 -50.84 63.28
N SER A 12 -5.56 -50.13 64.08
CA SER A 12 -4.68 -49.03 63.66
C SER A 12 -3.52 -49.54 62.79
N ALA A 13 -3.16 -48.76 61.77
CA ALA A 13 -1.79 -48.32 61.45
C ALA A 13 -1.56 -48.24 59.92
N GLY A 14 -1.36 -47.01 59.42
CA GLY A 14 -0.97 -46.75 58.05
C GLY A 14 -0.78 -45.25 57.82
N LYS A 15 0.40 -44.72 58.16
CA LYS A 15 0.83 -43.36 57.84
C LYS A 15 1.18 -43.25 56.36
N THR A 16 0.56 -42.32 55.64
CA THR A 16 1.04 -41.80 54.33
C THR A 16 0.62 -40.32 54.20
N PRO A 17 1.47 -39.42 53.64
CA PRO A 17 1.47 -37.97 53.94
C PRO A 17 0.53 -37.14 53.03
N PRO A 18 0.23 -35.87 53.39
CA PRO A 18 -0.68 -35.01 52.63
C PRO A 18 -0.08 -34.54 51.30
N LYS A 19 -0.89 -34.66 50.24
CA LYS A 19 -0.59 -34.29 48.86
C LYS A 19 -0.73 -32.76 48.66
N SER A 20 0.42 -32.12 48.42
CA SER A 20 0.63 -30.92 47.58
C SER A 20 -0.29 -29.68 47.74
N THR A 21 0.00 -28.82 48.72
CA THR A 21 -0.40 -27.39 48.73
C THR A 21 0.63 -26.45 48.09
N LYS A 22 1.74 -26.97 47.54
CA LYS A 22 2.82 -26.17 46.91
C LYS A 22 2.55 -25.75 45.46
N SER A 23 1.66 -26.45 44.74
CA SER A 23 1.44 -26.20 43.30
C SER A 23 0.52 -25.00 43.02
N ALA A 24 -0.46 -24.73 43.90
CA ALA A 24 -1.35 -23.59 43.73
C ALA A 24 -0.65 -22.23 43.98
N ARG A 25 0.28 -22.18 44.94
CA ARG A 25 1.05 -20.96 45.23
C ARG A 25 2.08 -20.68 44.14
N ALA A 26 2.78 -21.70 43.63
CA ALA A 26 3.70 -21.54 42.51
C ALA A 26 2.99 -21.10 41.21
N ALA A 27 1.79 -21.64 40.93
CA ALA A 27 0.99 -21.24 39.79
C ALA A 27 0.40 -19.81 39.91
N MET A 28 0.19 -19.30 41.13
CA MET A 28 -0.19 -17.92 41.37
C MET A 28 1.00 -16.97 41.20
N THR A 29 2.20 -17.32 41.70
CA THR A 29 3.40 -16.47 41.53
C THR A 29 3.88 -16.41 40.08
N GLU A 30 3.71 -17.48 39.30
CA GLU A 30 4.12 -17.53 37.90
C GLU A 30 3.15 -16.75 36.99
N LYS A 31 1.85 -16.72 37.33
CA LYS A 31 0.85 -15.84 36.69
C LYS A 31 1.01 -14.36 37.04
N GLU A 32 1.57 -14.05 38.20
CA GLU A 32 1.84 -12.66 38.61
C GLU A 32 3.14 -12.14 37.97
N ALA A 33 4.12 -13.01 37.70
CA ALA A 33 5.36 -12.67 36.99
C ALA A 33 5.24 -12.60 35.45
N THR A 34 4.14 -13.10 34.88
CA THR A 34 3.80 -12.94 33.45
C THR A 34 2.78 -11.82 33.20
N ALA A 35 2.49 -11.00 34.20
CA ALA A 35 1.82 -9.71 34.01
C ALA A 35 2.86 -8.61 33.75
N VAL A 36 3.76 -8.82 32.80
CA VAL A 36 4.58 -7.73 32.25
C VAL A 36 3.67 -6.98 31.30
N ASP A 37 3.01 -5.96 31.84
CA ASP A 37 2.52 -4.74 31.19
C ASP A 37 2.61 -4.72 29.65
N ASP A 38 1.70 -5.43 28.99
CA ASP A 38 1.51 -5.35 27.53
C ASP A 38 1.14 -3.91 27.09
N SER A 39 0.77 -3.03 28.02
CA SER A 39 0.53 -1.59 27.79
C SER A 39 1.80 -0.79 27.49
N SER A 40 2.99 -1.30 27.80
CA SER A 40 4.26 -0.64 27.46
C SER A 40 4.54 -0.60 25.95
N VAL A 41 3.85 -1.43 25.15
CA VAL A 41 3.97 -1.45 23.69
C VAL A 41 3.03 -0.43 23.02
N GLU A 42 2.10 0.19 23.75
CA GLU A 42 1.13 1.12 23.16
C GLU A 42 1.61 2.57 23.15
N ASN A 43 2.47 2.96 24.10
CA ASN A 43 2.98 4.33 24.26
C ASN A 43 4.50 4.38 24.19
N VAL A 44 5.03 5.11 23.20
CA VAL A 44 6.46 5.42 23.12
C VAL A 44 6.71 6.71 23.89
N TYR A 45 7.59 6.67 24.88
CA TYR A 45 7.96 7.85 25.64
C TYR A 45 8.88 8.74 24.81
N PHE A 46 8.43 9.96 24.51
CA PHE A 46 9.26 10.99 23.93
C PHE A 46 10.09 11.65 25.05
N LEU A 47 11.42 11.66 24.88
CA LEU A 47 12.39 12.21 25.85
C LEU A 47 12.22 11.65 27.29
N ASN A 48 11.75 10.40 27.44
CA ASN A 48 11.42 9.77 28.73
C ASN A 48 10.47 10.60 29.62
N ALA A 49 9.75 11.57 29.05
CA ALA A 49 8.95 12.54 29.79
C ALA A 49 7.47 12.53 29.39
N PHE A 50 7.16 12.18 28.13
CA PHE A 50 5.79 12.26 27.61
C PHE A 50 5.39 10.94 26.90
N PRO A 51 4.36 10.22 27.36
CA PRO A 51 3.86 9.04 26.66
C PRO A 51 3.11 9.47 25.40
N ILE A 52 3.61 9.08 24.22
CA ILE A 52 2.92 9.29 22.94
C ILE A 52 2.35 7.95 22.46
N PRO A 53 1.04 7.86 22.19
CA PRO A 53 0.44 6.64 21.67
C PRO A 53 0.95 6.33 20.26
N ASN A 54 1.27 5.07 19.99
CA ASN A 54 1.82 4.59 18.71
C ASN A 54 0.90 4.88 17.52
N SER A 55 -0.42 4.94 17.74
CA SER A 55 -1.40 5.35 16.73
C SER A 55 -1.17 6.78 16.23
N VAL A 56 -0.79 7.71 17.11
CA VAL A 56 -0.50 9.10 16.75
C VAL A 56 0.84 9.21 16.02
N LEU A 57 1.85 8.42 16.41
CA LEU A 57 3.12 8.34 15.70
C LEU A 57 2.95 7.74 14.29
N ARG A 58 2.12 6.71 14.14
CA ARG A 58 1.82 6.12 12.83
C ARG A 58 1.09 7.10 11.93
N THR A 59 0.04 7.75 12.44
CA THR A 59 -0.72 8.74 11.68
C THR A 59 0.14 9.95 11.31
N SER A 60 0.92 10.50 12.26
CA SER A 60 1.82 11.63 11.96
C SER A 60 2.87 11.28 10.91
N ARG A 61 3.48 10.08 10.97
CA ARG A 61 4.41 9.60 9.93
C ARG A 61 3.72 9.53 8.57
N VAL A 62 2.53 8.95 8.49
CA VAL A 62 1.77 8.88 7.23
C VAL A 62 1.44 10.30 6.73
N CYS A 63 0.94 11.19 7.59
CA CYS A 63 0.63 12.58 7.23
C CYS A 63 1.86 13.33 6.71
N VAL A 64 3.01 13.20 7.38
CA VAL A 64 4.26 13.84 6.96
C VAL A 64 4.72 13.29 5.61
N LEU A 65 4.71 11.96 5.42
CA LEU A 65 5.10 11.35 4.14
C LEU A 65 4.13 11.74 3.02
N SER A 66 2.82 11.78 3.28
CA SER A 66 1.82 12.25 2.32
C SER A 66 2.04 13.71 1.96
N LEU A 67 2.32 14.58 2.94
CA LEU A 67 2.61 15.99 2.69
C LEU A 67 3.86 16.13 1.81
N LEU A 68 4.94 15.42 2.14
CA LEU A 68 6.18 15.43 1.36
C LEU A 68 5.97 14.94 -0.09
N MET A 69 5.14 13.91 -0.29
CA MET A 69 4.80 13.43 -1.63
C MET A 69 4.00 14.47 -2.42
N VAL A 70 3.04 15.15 -1.79
CA VAL A 70 2.25 16.20 -2.45
C VAL A 70 3.13 17.40 -2.78
N THR A 71 3.93 17.91 -1.84
CA THR A 71 4.81 19.05 -2.11
C THR A 71 5.87 18.68 -3.14
N GLY A 72 6.46 17.49 -3.04
CA GLY A 72 7.47 17.01 -4.00
C GLY A 72 6.91 16.83 -5.42
N THR A 73 5.67 16.37 -5.58
CA THR A 73 5.03 16.25 -6.89
C THR A 73 4.65 17.61 -7.50
N LEU A 74 4.21 18.57 -6.68
CA LEU A 74 3.94 19.94 -7.12
C LEU A 74 5.23 20.63 -7.60
N GLU A 75 6.31 20.55 -6.83
CA GLU A 75 7.61 21.12 -7.24
C GLU A 75 8.19 20.42 -8.47
N ALA A 76 8.07 19.10 -8.55
CA ALA A 76 8.47 18.34 -9.73
C ALA A 76 7.69 18.78 -10.99
N TYR A 77 6.42 19.15 -10.85
CA TYR A 77 5.58 19.65 -11.93
C TYR A 77 5.99 21.07 -12.34
N THR A 78 6.19 21.99 -11.39
CA THR A 78 6.60 23.38 -11.68
C THR A 78 7.94 23.42 -12.40
N LEU A 79 8.92 22.64 -11.95
CA LEU A 79 10.24 22.52 -12.59
C LEU A 79 10.15 22.09 -14.06
N ARG A 80 9.26 21.12 -14.38
CA ARG A 80 9.05 20.65 -15.76
C ARG A 80 8.34 21.67 -16.65
N LEU A 81 7.64 22.64 -16.06
CA LEU A 81 7.01 23.72 -16.80
C LEU A 81 7.91 24.93 -17.04
N ILE A 82 9.09 25.02 -16.41
CA ILE A 82 10.01 26.17 -16.58
C ILE A 82 10.29 26.45 -18.08
N PRO A 83 10.65 25.45 -18.92
CA PRO A 83 10.91 25.71 -20.34
C PRO A 83 9.69 26.27 -21.08
N ILE A 84 8.48 25.85 -20.70
CA ILE A 84 7.24 26.33 -21.32
C ILE A 84 6.97 27.79 -20.96
N HIS A 85 7.32 28.23 -19.75
CA HIS A 85 7.17 29.62 -19.34
C HIS A 85 8.18 30.56 -20.02
N ILE A 86 9.40 30.07 -20.27
CA ILE A 86 10.48 30.87 -20.88
C ILE A 86 10.35 30.89 -22.41
N TYR A 87 10.15 29.73 -23.04
CA TYR A 87 10.20 29.56 -24.50
C TYR A 87 8.82 29.40 -25.16
N GLY A 88 7.75 29.28 -24.37
CA GLY A 88 6.39 29.09 -24.84
C GLY A 88 6.00 27.62 -25.06
N LYS A 89 4.75 27.41 -25.49
CA LYS A 89 4.18 26.07 -25.73
C LYS A 89 4.61 25.54 -27.10
N VAL A 90 5.83 25.02 -27.18
CA VAL A 90 6.40 24.42 -28.40
C VAL A 90 7.05 23.07 -28.08
N ILE A 91 7.08 22.16 -29.06
CA ILE A 91 7.82 20.90 -28.95
C ILE A 91 9.28 21.19 -29.31
N HIS A 92 10.16 21.14 -28.31
CA HIS A 92 11.54 21.63 -28.42
C HIS A 92 12.55 20.65 -29.04
N GLU A 93 12.16 19.39 -29.28
CA GLU A 93 13.03 18.36 -29.86
C GLU A 93 12.39 17.71 -31.08
N PHE A 94 13.20 17.09 -31.93
CA PHE A 94 12.74 16.47 -33.17
C PHE A 94 11.89 15.21 -32.95
N ASP A 95 12.31 14.31 -32.07
CA ASP A 95 11.65 13.00 -31.88
C ASP A 95 10.18 13.10 -31.43
N PRO A 96 9.81 13.97 -30.45
CA PRO A 96 8.42 14.07 -30.01
C PRO A 96 7.44 14.61 -31.08
N TRP A 97 7.92 15.23 -32.17
CA TRP A 97 7.06 15.64 -33.29
C TRP A 97 6.36 14.44 -33.94
N PHE A 98 7.04 13.31 -34.07
CA PHE A 98 6.44 12.10 -34.61
C PHE A 98 5.28 11.63 -33.72
N ASN A 99 5.50 11.57 -32.41
CA ASN A 99 4.49 11.17 -31.42
C ASN A 99 3.28 12.10 -31.40
N PHE A 100 3.50 13.41 -31.50
CA PHE A 100 2.42 14.40 -31.61
C PHE A 100 1.58 14.17 -32.86
N ARG A 101 2.20 14.01 -34.03
CA ARG A 101 1.49 13.72 -35.28
C ARG A 101 0.75 12.37 -35.25
N ALA A 102 1.34 11.36 -34.61
CA ALA A 102 0.73 10.05 -34.43
C ALA A 102 -0.50 10.10 -33.51
N SER A 103 -0.51 11.00 -32.51
CA SER A 103 -1.68 11.24 -31.64
C SER A 103 -2.77 12.07 -32.31
N GLY A 104 -2.43 12.85 -33.35
CA GLY A 104 -3.32 13.74 -34.11
C GLY A 104 -4.30 13.04 -35.06
N VAL A 105 -4.63 11.77 -34.83
CA VAL A 105 -5.59 11.03 -35.67
C VAL A 105 -6.92 11.82 -35.73
N PRO A 106 -7.53 12.00 -36.92
CA PRO A 106 -8.72 12.84 -37.08
C PRO A 106 -9.80 12.50 -36.07
N ARG A 107 -10.48 13.52 -35.51
CA ARG A 107 -11.61 13.40 -34.55
C ARG A 107 -12.68 12.37 -34.94
N ARG A 108 -12.72 11.94 -36.21
CA ARG A 108 -13.67 10.97 -36.78
C ARG A 108 -13.18 9.52 -36.79
N ALA A 109 -11.91 9.24 -36.48
CA ALA A 109 -11.43 7.87 -36.34
C ALA A 109 -11.94 7.30 -35.00
N ARG A 110 -12.80 6.27 -35.09
CA ARG A 110 -13.25 5.48 -33.94
C ARG A 110 -12.03 4.95 -33.18
N VAL A 111 -12.20 4.71 -31.88
CA VAL A 111 -11.18 4.31 -30.89
C VAL A 111 -10.35 3.08 -31.31
N GLY A 112 -10.76 2.34 -32.34
CA GLY A 112 -10.07 1.18 -32.90
C GLY A 112 -9.23 1.41 -34.17
N CYS A 113 -9.16 2.62 -34.73
CA CYS A 113 -8.43 2.88 -35.99
C CYS A 113 -6.99 3.40 -35.79
N LEU A 114 -6.30 3.01 -34.71
CA LEU A 114 -4.87 3.36 -34.56
C LEU A 114 -3.95 2.49 -35.44
N PHE A 115 -4.47 1.40 -36.03
CA PHE A 115 -3.65 0.32 -36.55
C PHE A 115 -3.50 0.19 -38.08
N PRO A 116 -4.36 0.72 -38.97
CA PRO A 116 -4.10 0.65 -40.41
C PRO A 116 -3.94 2.04 -41.03
N LEU A 117 -2.91 2.78 -40.64
CA LEU A 117 -2.52 4.03 -41.33
C LEU A 117 -1.05 3.91 -41.74
N VAL A 118 -0.82 3.44 -42.96
CA VAL A 118 0.46 3.63 -43.65
C VAL A 118 0.59 5.13 -43.93
N ARG A 119 1.62 5.77 -43.37
CA ARG A 119 1.87 7.20 -43.57
C ARG A 119 2.79 7.34 -44.78
N LEU A 120 2.23 7.73 -45.93
CA LEU A 120 2.95 7.92 -47.20
C LEU A 120 4.00 9.05 -47.16
N HIS A 121 3.91 9.97 -46.19
CA HIS A 121 4.88 11.07 -46.02
C HIS A 121 6.09 10.68 -45.16
N GLU A 122 6.03 9.54 -44.48
CA GLU A 122 7.15 9.02 -43.72
C GLU A 122 7.78 7.91 -44.56
N LEU A 123 9.06 8.08 -44.91
CA LEU A 123 9.80 7.18 -45.81
C LEU A 123 9.21 7.14 -47.24
N TYR A 124 9.15 8.29 -47.91
CA TYR A 124 8.83 8.34 -49.33
C TYR A 124 9.88 7.55 -50.13
N PRO A 125 9.51 6.73 -51.14
CA PRO A 125 8.17 6.49 -51.73
C PRO A 125 7.39 5.30 -51.14
N LEU A 126 7.99 4.51 -50.24
CA LEU A 126 7.43 3.25 -49.73
C LEU A 126 6.30 3.46 -48.70
N GLY A 127 6.35 4.57 -47.97
CA GLY A 127 5.48 4.81 -46.82
C GLY A 127 5.88 3.96 -45.61
N ARG A 128 5.51 4.42 -44.41
CA ARG A 128 5.78 3.70 -43.16
C ARG A 128 4.50 3.09 -42.58
N PRO A 129 4.44 1.78 -42.28
CA PRO A 129 3.33 1.19 -41.54
C PRO A 129 3.46 1.58 -40.07
N VAL A 130 2.83 2.69 -39.69
CA VAL A 130 2.99 3.25 -38.34
C VAL A 130 2.29 2.40 -37.28
N GLY A 131 1.16 1.77 -37.60
CA GLY A 131 0.39 0.96 -36.65
C GLY A 131 1.13 -0.25 -36.06
N THR A 132 2.11 -0.82 -36.79
CA THR A 132 2.87 -2.00 -36.34
C THR A 132 4.30 -1.68 -35.91
N THR A 133 4.74 -0.42 -36.06
CA THR A 133 6.15 -0.03 -35.82
C THR A 133 6.32 0.97 -34.68
N ILE A 134 5.26 1.22 -33.90
CA ILE A 134 5.27 2.12 -32.74
C ILE A 134 4.57 1.48 -31.55
N PHE A 135 4.93 1.90 -30.35
CA PHE A 135 4.17 1.58 -29.14
C PHE A 135 2.98 2.54 -29.00
N PRO A 136 1.73 2.07 -29.10
CA PRO A 136 0.54 2.92 -29.17
C PRO A 136 0.12 3.53 -27.83
N GLY A 137 0.78 3.16 -26.73
CA GLY A 137 0.38 3.53 -25.37
C GLY A 137 0.30 5.04 -25.15
N LEU A 138 1.28 5.79 -25.66
CA LEU A 138 1.33 7.25 -25.54
C LEU A 138 0.19 7.93 -26.33
N GLN A 139 -0.10 7.44 -27.54
CA GLN A 139 -1.14 8.00 -28.39
C GLN A 139 -2.53 7.71 -27.80
N ILE A 140 -2.75 6.50 -27.26
CA ILE A 140 -4.00 6.11 -26.61
C ILE A 140 -4.26 6.96 -25.37
N THR A 141 -3.27 7.11 -24.48
CA THR A 141 -3.43 7.90 -23.24
C THR A 141 -3.68 9.38 -23.55
N SER A 142 -2.97 9.95 -24.51
CA SER A 142 -3.17 11.34 -24.96
C SER A 142 -4.60 11.57 -25.50
N VAL A 143 -5.10 10.68 -26.37
CA VAL A 143 -6.46 10.78 -26.92
C VAL A 143 -7.51 10.60 -25.83
N LEU A 144 -7.28 9.69 -24.89
CA LEU A 144 -8.18 9.46 -23.75
C LEU A 144 -8.30 10.71 -22.87
N ILE A 145 -7.17 11.30 -22.47
CA ILE A 145 -7.15 12.53 -21.67
C ILE A 145 -7.85 13.66 -22.41
N ARG A 146 -7.56 13.85 -23.71
CA ARG A 146 -8.19 14.88 -24.52
C ARG A 146 -9.71 14.71 -24.59
N ARG A 147 -10.19 13.48 -24.78
CA ARG A 147 -11.63 13.18 -24.82
C ARG A 147 -12.26 13.38 -23.45
N ALA A 148 -11.63 12.92 -22.38
CA ALA A 148 -12.11 13.14 -21.01
C ALA A 148 -12.29 14.63 -20.71
N LEU A 149 -11.28 15.45 -21.06
CA LEU A 149 -11.35 16.91 -20.89
C LEU A 149 -12.43 17.54 -21.78
N SER A 150 -12.55 17.10 -23.05
CA SER A 150 -13.59 17.62 -23.97
C SER A 150 -15.02 17.23 -23.56
N MET A 151 -15.19 16.18 -22.74
CA MET A 151 -16.49 15.80 -22.17
C MET A 151 -16.82 16.63 -20.93
N LEU A 152 -15.81 17.17 -20.25
CA LEU A 152 -15.96 18.02 -19.08
C LEU A 152 -16.21 19.50 -19.44
N GLY A 153 -15.87 19.92 -20.66
CA GLY A 153 -16.12 21.26 -21.21
C GLY A 153 -15.76 21.41 -22.68
#